data_AF-A0A7K4BYT0-F1
#
_entry.id   AF-A0A7K4BYT0-F1
#
_cell.length_a   1.000
_cell.length_b   1.000
_cell.length_c   1.000
_cell.angle_alpha   90.00
_cell.angle_beta   90.00
_cell.angle_gamma   90.00
#
_symmetry.space_group_name_H-M   'P 1'
#
loop_
_entity.id
_entity.type
_entity.pdbx_description
1 polymer ?
#
loop_
_entity_poly.entity_id
_entity_poly.type
_entity_poly.pdbx_seq_one_letter_code
_entity_poly.pdbx_strand_id
1 'polypeptide(L)'
;MVQLFLFFLVLVLLVIIFFLYKKINSLNVELSNVNFLKKSQSVKYGQLTEQWIPFSEKFPFSPSSFKFLGQPIDGVVFDDEKIVFVEFKTNKSRLNDSQKKIKKLVEDKKVEWLEFRVE
;
A
#
# COMPACT_ATOMS: atom_id res chain seq x y z
N MET A 1 -59.70 -24.13 5.84
CA MET A 1 -59.16 -23.24 6.89
C MET A 1 -57.67 -23.45 7.13
N VAL A 2 -57.22 -24.65 7.54
CA VAL A 2 -55.79 -24.92 7.86
C VAL A 2 -54.84 -24.71 6.66
N GLN A 3 -55.20 -25.18 5.46
CA GLN A 3 -54.38 -25.00 4.26
C GLN A 3 -54.20 -23.53 3.86
N LEU A 4 -55.25 -22.71 4.03
CA LEU A 4 -55.21 -21.28 3.73
C LEU A 4 -54.28 -20.54 4.70
N PHE A 5 -54.30 -20.93 5.98
CA PHE A 5 -53.41 -20.41 7.01
C PHE A 5 -51.94 -20.76 6.72
N LEU A 6 -51.66 -22.02 6.36
CA LEU A 6 -50.30 -22.46 5.99
C LEU A 6 -49.77 -21.70 4.76
N PHE A 7 -50.63 -21.49 3.75
CA PHE A 7 -50.26 -20.71 2.58
C PHE A 7 -49.87 -19.27 2.95
N PHE A 8 -50.65 -18.61 3.80
CA PHE A 8 -50.36 -17.26 4.26
C PHE A 8 -49.07 -17.20 5.10
N LEU A 9 -48.84 -18.19 5.97
CA LEU A 9 -47.60 -18.32 6.74
C LEU A 9 -46.37 -18.41 5.83
N VAL A 10 -46.43 -19.23 4.78
CA VAL A 10 -45.35 -19.36 3.81
C VAL A 10 -45.12 -18.06 3.06
N LEU A 11 -46.19 -17.35 2.65
CA LEU A 11 -46.08 -16.06 1.99
C LEU A 11 -45.33 -15.04 2.87
N VAL A 12 -45.70 -14.95 4.16
CA VAL A 12 -45.05 -14.05 5.12
C VAL A 12 -43.58 -14.42 5.30
N LEU A 13 -43.26 -15.72 5.42
CA LEU A 13 -41.88 -16.19 5.52
C LEU A 13 -41.05 -15.84 4.28
N LEU A 14 -41.61 -15.99 3.07
CA LEU A 14 -40.94 -15.63 1.83
C LEU A 14 -40.64 -14.13 1.75
N VAL A 15 -41.58 -13.29 2.18
CA VAL A 15 -41.38 -11.83 2.24
C VAL A 15 -40.28 -11.47 3.22
N ILE A 16 -40.25 -12.09 4.41
CA ILE A 16 -39.19 -11.86 5.40
C ILE A 16 -37.82 -12.27 4.85
N ILE A 17 -37.72 -13.46 4.24
CA ILE A 17 -36.48 -13.95 3.62
C ILE A 17 -36.00 -12.99 2.54
N PHE A 18 -36.90 -12.47 1.70
CA PHE A 18 -36.56 -11.48 0.68
C PHE A 18 -35.96 -10.20 1.28
N PHE A 19 -36.55 -9.66 2.35
CA PHE A 19 -36.01 -8.48 3.04
C PHE A 19 -34.65 -8.76 3.69
N LEU A 20 -34.47 -9.92 4.32
CA LEU A 20 -33.19 -10.32 4.92
C LEU A 20 -32.11 -10.48 3.85
N TYR A 21 -32.42 -11.12 2.72
CA TYR A 21 -31.50 -11.29 1.60
C TYR A 21 -31.06 -9.93 1.05
N LYS A 22 -32.00 -9.00 0.84
CA LYS A 22 -31.68 -7.64 0.36
C LYS A 22 -30.78 -6.90 1.34
N LYS A 23 -31.04 -7.02 2.66
CA LYS A 23 -30.23 -6.35 3.68
C LYS A 23 -28.81 -6.91 3.78
N ILE A 24 -28.66 -8.23 3.73
CA ILE A 24 -27.35 -8.90 3.69
C ILE A 24 -26.56 -8.44 2.46
N ASN A 25 -27.19 -8.39 1.29
CA ASN A 25 -26.51 -7.96 0.08
C ASN A 25 -26.06 -6.49 0.16
N SER A 26 -26.88 -5.60 0.72
CA SER A 26 -26.49 -4.20 0.93
C SER A 26 -25.31 -4.04 1.91
N LEU A 27 -25.31 -4.81 3.00
CA LEU A 27 -24.22 -4.80 3.98
C LEU A 27 -22.90 -5.32 3.38
N ASN A 28 -22.97 -6.35 2.53
CA ASN A 28 -21.79 -6.88 1.85
C ASN A 28 -21.17 -5.87 0.88
N VAL A 29 -22.00 -5.09 0.18
CA VAL A 29 -21.53 -4.02 -0.71
C VAL A 29 -20.92 -2.87 0.09
N GLU A 30 -21.52 -2.48 1.21
CA GLU A 30 -20.96 -1.45 2.08
C GLU A 30 -19.63 -1.90 2.71
N LEU A 31 -19.57 -3.14 3.18
CA LEU A 31 -18.36 -3.72 3.76
C LEU A 31 -17.21 -3.80 2.76
N SER A 32 -17.48 -4.19 1.51
CA SER A 32 -16.47 -4.25 0.46
C SER A 32 -15.92 -2.85 0.12
N ASN A 33 -16.79 -1.84 0.05
CA ASN A 33 -16.40 -0.45 -0.15
C ASN A 33 -15.54 0.08 1.00
N VAL A 34 -15.95 -0.15 2.26
CA VAL A 34 -15.17 0.26 3.44
C VAL A 34 -13.79 -0.41 3.45
N ASN A 35 -13.71 -1.71 3.14
CA ASN A 35 -12.45 -2.42 3.06
C ASN A 35 -11.55 -1.89 1.93
N PHE A 36 -12.12 -1.59 0.76
CA PHE A 36 -11.38 -0.98 -0.34
C PHE A 36 -10.83 0.38 0.04
N LEU A 37 -11.66 1.24 0.65
CA LEU A 37 -11.24 2.56 1.12
C LEU A 37 -10.14 2.47 2.18
N LYS A 38 -10.26 1.54 3.14
CA LYS A 38 -9.23 1.30 4.17
C LYS A 38 -7.90 0.85 3.55
N LYS A 39 -7.94 -0.05 2.58
CA LYS A 39 -6.74 -0.52 1.87
C LYS A 39 -6.10 0.62 1.07
N SER A 40 -6.91 1.40 0.34
CA SER A 40 -6.45 2.57 -0.41
C SER A 40 -5.82 3.62 0.50
N GLN A 41 -6.45 3.91 1.65
CA GLN A 41 -5.90 4.84 2.64
C GLN A 41 -4.58 4.33 3.21
N SER A 42 -4.48 3.06 3.60
CA SER A 42 -3.23 2.49 4.11
C SER A 42 -2.08 2.59 3.10
N VAL A 43 -2.37 2.43 1.80
CA VAL A 43 -1.38 2.60 0.74
C VAL A 43 -0.98 4.08 0.60
N LYS A 44 -1.95 4.99 0.56
CA LYS A 44 -1.70 6.44 0.47
C LYS A 44 -0.91 6.97 1.68
N TYR A 45 -1.25 6.54 2.89
CA TYR A 45 -0.51 6.89 4.10
C TYR A 45 0.91 6.32 4.09
N GLY A 46 1.12 5.12 3.55
CA GLY A 46 2.46 4.56 3.30
C GLY A 46 3.30 5.44 2.37
N GLN A 47 2.74 5.80 1.21
CA GLN A 47 3.39 6.66 0.22
C GLN A 47 3.72 8.05 0.76
N LEU A 48 2.81 8.65 1.53
CA LEU A 48 3.07 9.92 2.21
C LEU A 48 4.20 9.75 3.22
N THR A 49 4.14 8.73 4.08
CA THR A 49 5.16 8.48 5.09
C THR A 49 6.54 8.31 4.46
N GLU A 50 6.65 7.58 3.34
CA GLU A 50 7.89 7.42 2.57
C GLU A 50 8.50 8.76 2.12
N GLN A 51 7.66 9.75 1.77
CA GLN A 51 8.13 11.10 1.42
C GLN A 51 8.55 11.93 2.64
N TRP A 52 8.02 11.65 3.83
CA TRP A 52 8.30 12.38 5.06
C TRP A 52 9.39 11.74 5.94
N ILE A 53 9.74 10.46 5.75
CA ILE A 53 10.79 9.78 6.54
C ILE A 53 12.12 10.54 6.56
N PRO A 54 12.60 11.15 5.46
CA PRO A 54 13.82 11.97 5.50
C PRO A 54 13.79 13.08 6.54
N PHE A 55 12.60 13.52 6.97
CA PHE A 55 12.37 14.57 7.97
C PHE A 55 12.05 14.02 9.37
N SER A 56 12.08 12.70 9.57
CA SER A 56 11.87 12.08 10.87
C SER A 56 13.17 12.06 11.69
N GLU A 57 13.05 12.18 13.02
CA GLU A 57 14.20 12.14 13.95
C GLU A 57 15.01 10.82 13.90
N LYS A 58 14.46 9.78 13.27
CA LYS A 58 15.11 8.46 13.15
C LYS A 58 15.94 8.31 11.88
N PHE A 59 15.86 9.24 10.94
CA PHE A 59 16.66 9.19 9.72
C PHE A 59 18.07 9.69 10.04
N PRO A 60 19.13 8.88 9.82
CA PRO A 60 20.47 9.21 10.31
C PRO A 60 21.21 10.23 9.44
N PHE A 61 20.59 10.74 8.38
CA PHE A 61 21.18 11.72 7.46
C PHE A 61 20.38 13.01 7.46
N SER A 62 21.01 14.10 7.01
CA SER A 62 20.28 15.35 6.78
C SER A 62 19.17 15.14 5.73
N PRO A 63 17.95 15.66 5.96
CA PRO A 63 16.90 15.65 4.93
C PRO A 63 17.35 16.34 3.63
N SER A 64 18.27 17.32 3.70
CA SER A 64 18.77 18.07 2.54
C SER A 64 19.67 17.24 1.62
N SER A 65 20.37 16.24 2.15
CA SER A 65 21.25 15.36 1.38
C SER A 65 20.51 14.21 0.71
N PHE A 66 19.27 13.95 1.11
CA PHE A 66 18.41 12.97 0.46
C PHE A 66 17.81 13.52 -0.84
N LYS A 67 17.90 12.74 -1.92
CA LYS A 67 17.25 12.98 -3.22
C LYS A 67 16.33 11.81 -3.55
N PHE A 68 15.06 12.15 -3.76
CA PHE A 68 14.03 11.18 -4.13
C PHE A 68 14.20 10.73 -5.59
N LEU A 69 14.03 9.43 -5.84
CA LEU A 69 14.08 8.81 -7.16
C LEU A 69 12.75 8.12 -7.53
N GLY A 70 12.10 7.42 -6.59
CA GLY A 70 10.84 6.71 -6.82
C GLY A 70 10.98 5.20 -7.00
N GLN A 71 10.52 4.61 -8.11
CA GLN A 71 10.69 3.18 -8.37
C GLN A 71 11.91 2.91 -9.25
N PRO A 72 12.67 1.82 -9.01
CA PRO A 72 12.45 0.76 -8.02
C PRO A 72 13.06 1.00 -6.62
N ILE A 73 13.74 2.13 -6.39
CA ILE A 73 14.39 2.51 -5.11
C ILE A 73 13.98 3.94 -4.75
N ASP A 74 13.54 4.17 -3.52
CA ASP A 74 12.95 5.45 -3.10
C ASP A 74 13.88 6.65 -3.29
N GLY A 75 15.17 6.52 -2.99
CA GLY A 75 16.10 7.63 -3.17
C GLY A 75 17.56 7.32 -2.91
N VAL A 76 18.37 8.38 -2.94
CA VAL A 76 19.80 8.36 -2.68
C VAL A 76 20.17 9.50 -1.74
N VAL A 77 21.05 9.22 -0.78
CA VAL A 77 21.70 10.25 0.06
C VAL A 77 23.08 10.54 -0.49
N PHE A 78 23.37 11.82 -0.70
CA PHE A 78 24.70 12.33 -1.00
C PHE A 78 25.33 12.84 0.29
N ASP A 79 26.00 11.95 1.01
CA ASP A 79 26.77 12.28 2.21
C ASP A 79 28.20 12.68 1.82
N ASP A 80 28.94 13.31 2.73
CA ASP A 80 30.28 13.82 2.43
C ASP A 80 31.27 12.69 2.10
N GLU A 81 31.08 11.50 2.68
CA GLU A 81 31.99 10.34 2.51
C GLU A 81 31.46 9.26 1.56
N LYS A 82 30.16 9.25 1.29
CA LYS A 82 29.50 8.12 0.61
C LYS A 82 28.18 8.49 -0.04
N ILE A 83 27.83 7.73 -1.06
CA ILE A 83 26.51 7.75 -1.68
C ILE A 83 25.72 6.55 -1.16
N VAL A 84 24.56 6.78 -0.54
CA VAL A 84 23.74 5.73 0.07
C VAL A 84 22.43 5.57 -0.69
N PHE A 85 22.18 4.40 -1.25
CA PHE A 85 20.86 4.05 -1.78
C PHE A 85 19.92 3.73 -0.62
N VAL A 86 18.74 4.36 -0.61
CA VAL A 86 17.78 4.27 0.48
C VAL A 86 16.45 3.77 -0.07
N GLU A 87 15.93 2.74 0.60
CA GLU A 87 14.59 2.23 0.43
C GLU A 87 13.92 2.25 1.80
N PHE A 88 12.83 2.99 1.90
CA PHE A 88 11.99 3.05 3.08
C PHE A 88 11.02 1.88 3.08
N LYS A 89 10.80 1.32 4.27
CA LYS A 89 9.84 0.24 4.49
C LYS A 89 9.02 0.59 5.71
N THR A 90 7.70 0.49 5.58
CA THR A 90 6.78 0.67 6.70
C THR A 90 6.37 -0.70 7.26
N ASN A 91 6.38 -0.83 8.59
CA ASN A 91 5.95 -2.06 9.28
C ASN A 91 6.73 -3.32 8.85
N LYS A 92 6.02 -4.38 8.44
CA LYS A 92 6.56 -5.70 8.05
C LYS A 92 6.88 -5.80 6.55
N SER A 93 6.85 -4.70 5.80
CA SER A 93 7.11 -4.74 4.37
C SER A 93 8.56 -5.14 4.08
N ARG A 94 8.75 -6.06 3.12
CA ARG A 94 10.07 -6.56 2.70
C ARG A 94 10.47 -5.96 1.35
N LEU A 95 11.76 -6.02 1.02
CA LEU A 95 12.24 -5.68 -0.33
C LEU A 95 11.57 -6.59 -1.37
N ASN A 96 11.13 -6.01 -2.48
CA ASN A 96 10.71 -6.78 -3.66
C ASN A 96 11.95 -7.30 -4.43
N ASP A 97 11.75 -8.12 -5.45
CA ASP A 97 12.87 -8.78 -6.13
C ASP A 97 13.76 -7.80 -6.92
N SER A 98 13.19 -6.75 -7.50
CA SER A 98 13.95 -5.65 -8.14
C SER A 98 14.82 -4.91 -7.12
N GLN A 99 14.26 -4.60 -5.96
CA GLN A 99 14.97 -3.94 -4.85
C GLN A 99 16.09 -4.82 -4.30
N LYS A 100 15.85 -6.12 -4.12
CA LYS A 100 16.89 -7.09 -3.71
C LYS A 100 18.02 -7.14 -4.73
N LYS A 101 17.70 -7.15 -6.02
CA LYS A 101 18.70 -7.15 -7.10
C LYS A 101 19.58 -5.91 -7.02
N ILE A 102 18.99 -4.72 -6.86
CA ILE A 102 19.74 -3.46 -6.74
C ILE A 102 20.58 -3.45 -5.47
N LYS A 103 20.01 -3.85 -4.33
CA LYS A 103 20.77 -4.01 -3.08
C LYS A 103 22.02 -4.85 -3.30
N LYS A 104 21.89 -6.00 -3.97
CA LYS A 104 23.03 -6.88 -4.28
C LYS A 104 24.05 -6.21 -5.20
N LEU A 105 23.63 -5.45 -6.21
CA LEU A 105 24.57 -4.69 -7.06
C LEU A 105 25.38 -3.67 -6.25
N VAL A 106 24.74 -2.97 -5.31
CA VAL A 106 25.42 -2.03 -4.42
C VAL A 106 26.38 -2.75 -3.47
N GLU A 107 25.95 -3.84 -2.82
CA GLU A 107 26.79 -4.65 -1.92
C GLU A 107 27.99 -5.27 -2.64
N ASP A 108 27.80 -5.70 -3.89
CA ASP A 108 28.85 -6.23 -4.77
C ASP A 108 29.74 -5.12 -5.38
N LYS A 109 29.56 -3.84 -5.00
CA LYS A 109 30.26 -2.66 -5.55
C LYS A 109 30.15 -2.49 -7.08
N LYS A 110 29.04 -2.94 -7.68
CA LYS A 110 28.74 -2.82 -9.11
C LYS A 110 27.99 -1.51 -9.41
N VAL A 111 28.61 -0.39 -9.02
CA VAL A 111 28.09 0.97 -9.26
C VAL A 111 29.09 1.73 -10.11
N GLU A 112 28.63 2.36 -11.18
CA GLU A 112 29.48 3.01 -12.19
C GLU A 112 29.10 4.49 -12.34
N TRP A 113 30.10 5.33 -12.62
CA TRP A 113 29.91 6.73 -12.98
C TRP A 113 29.96 6.87 -14.51
N LEU A 114 28.93 7.46 -15.10
CA LEU A 114 28.86 7.76 -16.53
C LEU A 114 28.57 9.26 -16.73
N GLU A 115 29.54 9.99 -17.29
CA GLU A 115 29.31 11.33 -17.81
C GLU A 115 28.95 11.22 -19.30
N PHE A 116 27.73 11.62 -19.66
CA PHE A 116 27.27 11.64 -21.04
C PHE A 116 26.81 13.06 -21.39
N ARG A 117 27.41 13.65 -22.43
CA ARG A 117 27.06 14.99 -22.92
C ARG A 117 26.16 14.85 -24.14
N VAL A 118 25.05 15.57 -24.12
CA VAL A 118 24.14 15.70 -25.27
C VAL A 118 24.42 17.09 -25.85
N GLU A 119 24.91 17.13 -27.09
CA GLU A 119 25.04 18.37 -27.88
C GLU A 119 23.68 18.80 -28.45
#